data_AF-A0A5N5UVM2-F1
#
_entry.id   AF-A0A5N5UVM2-F1
#
_cell.length_a   1.000
_cell.length_b   1.000
_cell.length_c   1.000
_cell.angle_alpha   90.00
_cell.angle_beta   90.00
_cell.angle_gamma   90.00
#
_symmetry.space_group_name_H-M   'P 1'
#
loop_
_entity.id
_entity.type
_entity.pdbx_description
1 polymer ?
#
loop_
_entity_poly.entity_id
_entity_poly.type
_entity_poly.pdbx_seq_one_letter_code
_entity_poly.pdbx_strand_id
1 'polypeptide(L)' 'MTVAELSAALSDVQWRDPDVDENALRGLKFSAALPSELAKQTLAARLGDIQHAREVLAEKRSIVRTSG' A
#
# COMPACT_ATOMS: atom_id res chain seq x y z
N MET A 1 22.40 -16.26 5.60
CA MET A 1 21.45 -15.19 5.95
C MET A 1 21.72 -14.73 7.37
N THR A 2 22.55 -13.71 7.51
CA THR A 2 22.79 -13.03 8.78
C THR A 2 21.73 -11.95 9.01
N VAL A 3 21.60 -11.44 10.24
CA VAL A 3 20.72 -10.30 10.55
C VAL A 3 21.12 -9.07 9.74
N ALA A 4 22.42 -8.86 9.52
CA ALA A 4 22.94 -7.78 8.71
C ALA A 4 22.50 -7.90 7.23
N GLU A 5 22.58 -9.10 6.66
CA GLU A 5 22.10 -9.38 5.30
C GLU A 5 20.59 -9.13 5.17
N LEU A 6 19.79 -9.54 6.17
CA LEU A 6 18.35 -9.28 6.18
C LEU A 6 18.02 -7.78 6.31
N SER A 7 18.71 -7.07 7.21
CA SER A 7 18.50 -5.63 7.41
C SER A 7 18.85 -4.82 6.16
N ALA A 8 19.93 -5.19 5.47
CA ALA A 8 20.30 -4.58 4.19
C ALA A 8 19.20 -4.80 3.14
N ALA A 9 18.73 -6.04 2.97
CA ALA A 9 17.68 -6.36 2.00
C ALA A 9 16.35 -5.62 2.28
N LEU A 10 15.99 -5.45 3.56
CA LEU A 10 14.80 -4.70 3.96
C LEU A 10 14.93 -3.18 3.69
N SER A 11 16.15 -2.65 3.70
CA SER A 11 16.40 -1.23 3.46
C SER A 11 16.14 -0.83 2.00
N ASP A 12 16.23 -1.78 1.08
CA ASP A 12 15.97 -1.57 -0.36
C ASP A 12 14.49 -1.70 -0.73
N VAL A 13 13.62 -2.06 0.22
CA VAL A 13 12.18 -2.23 -0.04
C VAL A 13 11.54 -0.86 -0.27
N GLN A 14 11.02 -0.67 -1.48
CA GLN A 14 10.28 0.53 -1.84
C GLN A 14 8.78 0.31 -1.72
N TRP A 15 8.10 1.30 -1.16
CA TRP A 15 6.64 1.38 -1.19
C TRP A 15 6.17 1.57 -2.63
N ARG A 16 5.17 0.81 -3.03
CA ARG A 16 4.54 0.87 -4.36
C ARG A 16 3.04 0.71 -4.20
N ASP A 17 2.30 1.34 -5.12
CA ASP A 17 0.86 1.15 -5.18
C ASP A 17 0.52 -0.31 -5.54
N PRO A 18 -0.61 -0.84 -5.03
CA PRO A 18 -1.06 -2.18 -5.36
C PRO A 18 -1.44 -2.29 -6.83
N ASP A 19 -1.28 -3.49 -7.39
CA ASP A 19 -1.83 -3.80 -8.71
C ASP A 19 -3.36 -3.83 -8.67
N VAL A 20 -3.99 -3.38 -9.75
CA VAL A 20 -5.44 -3.22 -9.84
C VAL A 20 -5.98 -4.04 -11.01
N ASP A 21 -6.80 -5.03 -10.66
CA ASP A 21 -7.54 -5.83 -11.64
C ASP A 21 -8.56 -4.94 -12.39
N GLU A 22 -8.66 -5.14 -13.71
CA GLU A 22 -9.58 -4.38 -14.56
C GLU A 22 -11.06 -4.52 -14.15
N ASN A 23 -11.44 -5.65 -13.57
CA ASN A 23 -12.78 -5.87 -13.07
C ASN A 23 -13.11 -4.99 -11.85
N ALA A 24 -12.10 -4.58 -11.07
CA ALA A 24 -12.28 -3.69 -9.94
C ALA A 24 -12.72 -2.28 -10.36
N LEU A 25 -12.48 -1.90 -11.62
CA LEU A 25 -12.90 -0.60 -12.15
C LEU A 25 -14.37 -0.57 -12.58
N ARG A 26 -15.00 -1.73 -12.76
CA ARG A 26 -16.38 -1.81 -13.27
C ARG A 26 -17.36 -1.18 -12.29
N GLY A 27 -18.21 -0.29 -12.80
CA GLY A 27 -19.23 0.39 -11.99
C GLY A 27 -18.73 1.55 -11.14
N LEU A 28 -17.42 1.87 -11.17
CA LEU A 28 -16.89 3.05 -10.51
C LEU A 28 -17.12 4.29 -11.38
N LYS A 29 -17.73 5.33 -10.79
CA LYS A 29 -18.13 6.56 -11.50
C LYS A 29 -16.96 7.26 -12.20
N PHE A 30 -15.79 7.28 -11.56
CA PHE A 30 -14.60 7.90 -12.14
C PHE A 30 -14.00 7.07 -13.29
N SER A 31 -14.16 5.75 -13.26
CA SER A 31 -13.67 4.87 -14.34
C SER A 31 -14.42 5.08 -15.64
N ALA A 32 -15.66 5.58 -15.60
CA ALA A 32 -16.40 6.01 -16.79
C ALA A 32 -15.99 7.40 -17.30
N ALA A 33 -15.33 8.20 -16.46
CA ALA A 33 -14.93 9.57 -16.77
C ALA A 33 -13.44 9.71 -17.15
N LEU A 34 -12.65 8.65 -16.97
CA LEU A 34 -11.20 8.64 -17.19
C LEU A 34 -10.81 7.55 -18.19
N PRO A 35 -9.70 7.75 -18.95
CA PRO A 35 -9.02 6.67 -19.64
C PRO A 35 -8.66 5.52 -18.69
N SER A 36 -8.63 4.29 -19.19
CA SER A 36 -8.45 3.06 -18.39
C SER A 36 -7.22 3.10 -17.49
N GLU A 37 -6.07 3.53 -18.02
CA GLU A 37 -4.81 3.58 -17.26
C GLU A 37 -4.86 4.62 -16.13
N LEU A 38 -5.50 5.77 -16.36
CA LEU A 38 -5.70 6.76 -15.31
C LEU A 38 -6.69 6.28 -14.26
N ALA A 39 -7.73 5.53 -14.65
CA ALA A 39 -8.65 4.92 -13.71
C ALA A 39 -7.96 3.86 -12.83
N LYS A 40 -7.11 3.01 -13.42
CA LYS A 40 -6.27 2.04 -12.68
C LYS A 40 -5.35 2.75 -11.70
N GLN A 41 -4.57 3.73 -12.16
CA GLN A 41 -3.65 4.49 -11.31
C GLN A 41 -4.38 5.22 -10.17
N THR A 42 -5.55 5.79 -10.46
CA THR A 42 -6.38 6.46 -9.43
C THR A 42 -6.84 5.47 -8.36
N LEU A 43 -7.31 4.29 -8.77
CA LEU A 43 -7.73 3.26 -7.82
C LEU A 43 -6.55 2.70 -7.04
N ALA A 44 -5.42 2.46 -7.70
CA ALA A 44 -4.19 1.96 -7.09
C ALA A 44 -3.68 2.93 -6.02
N ALA A 45 -3.52 4.21 -6.34
CA ALA A 45 -3.08 5.24 -5.40
C ALA A 45 -4.03 5.37 -4.20
N ARG A 46 -5.35 5.25 -4.43
CA ARG A 46 -6.34 5.34 -3.36
C ARG A 46 -6.34 4.11 -2.45
N LEU A 47 -6.13 2.91 -2.99
CA LEU A 47 -6.00 1.69 -2.20
C LEU A 47 -4.67 1.63 -1.44
N GLY A 48 -3.60 2.10 -2.07
CA GLY A 48 -2.28 2.17 -1.47
C GLY A 48 -2.20 3.14 -0.30
N ASP A 49 -2.93 4.27 -0.39
CA ASP A 49 -3.03 5.33 0.62
C ASP A 49 -1.72 5.55 1.39
N ILE A 50 -0.64 5.73 0.64
CA ILE A 50 0.73 5.74 1.18
C ILE A 50 0.89 6.86 2.20
N GLN A 51 0.18 7.97 2.01
CA GLN A 51 0.21 9.09 2.93
C GLN A 51 -0.34 8.68 4.30
N HIS A 52 -1.55 8.11 4.34
CA HIS A 52 -2.12 7.65 5.61
C HIS A 52 -1.34 6.47 6.20
N ALA A 53 -0.80 5.57 5.36
CA ALA A 53 0.07 4.49 5.82
C ALA A 53 1.31 5.00 6.57
N ARG A 54 1.92 6.10 6.11
CA ARG A 54 3.04 6.76 6.80
C ARG A 54 2.62 7.38 8.13
N GLU A 55 1.45 8.01 8.17
CA GLU A 55 0.90 8.58 9.40
C GLU A 55 0.69 7.50 10.45
N VAL A 56 -0.01 6.42 10.05
CA VAL A 56 -0.25 5.25 10.89
C VAL A 56 1.08 4.66 11.35
N LEU A 57 2.08 4.50 10.47
CA LEU A 57 3.41 3.99 10.83
C LEU A 57 4.13 4.82 11.89
N ALA A 58 3.94 6.15 11.87
CA ALA A 58 4.55 7.07 12.84
C ALA A 58 3.85 7.06 14.21
N GLU A 59 2.66 6.46 14.33
CA GLU A 59 1.96 6.35 15.61
C GLU A 59 2.76 5.52 16.63
N LYS A 60 2.70 5.92 17.90
CA LYS A 60 3.36 5.19 18.99
C LYS A 60 2.63 3.87 19.24
N ARG A 61 3.32 2.75 19.02
CA ARG A 61 2.77 1.40 19.20
C ARG A 61 3.55 0.62 20.24
N SER A 62 2.85 -0.18 21.05
CA SER A 62 3.45 -1.13 21.98
C SER A 62 2.87 -2.50 21.75
N ILE A 63 3.73 -3.50 21.55
CA ILE A 63 3.31 -4.91 21.51
C ILE A 63 3.24 -5.39 22.96
N VAL A 64 2.04 -5.72 23.44
CA VAL A 64 1.84 -6.28 24.78
C VAL A 64 1.64 -7.79 24.68
N ARG A 65 2.30 -8.56 25.55
CA ARG A 65 2.06 -10.00 25.65
C ARG A 65 0.86 -10.21 26.57
N THR A 66 -0.28 -10.58 26.03
CA THR A 66 -1.41 -11.05 26.84
C THR A 66 -1.00 -12.36 27.49
N SER A 67 -0.74 -12.31 28.79
CA SER A 67 -0.53 -13.50 29.61
C SER A 67 -1.90 -13.97 30.07
N GLY A 68 -2.32 -15.16 29.62
CA GLY A 68 -3.40 -15.93 30.24
C GLY A 68 -2.91 -16.64 31.49
#